data_AF-A0A250IYU1-F1
#
_entry.id   AF-A0A250IYU1-F1
#
_cell.length_a   1.000
_cell.length_b   1.000
_cell.length_c   1.000
_cell.angle_alpha   90.00
_cell.angle_beta   90.00
_cell.angle_gamma   90.00
#
_symmetry.space_group_name_H-M   'P 1'
#
loop_
_entity.id
_entity.type
_entity.pdbx_description
1 polymer ?
#
loop_
_entity_poly.entity_id
_entity_poly.type
_entity_poly.pdbx_seq_one_letter_code
_entity_poly.pdbx_strand_id
1 'polypeptide(L)'
;MKSYLCVSVLGSAVVLGCGAQFAEPEAAPVSEQTLSQDEQQIINGNESFVNDVPFQARITVNGSHQCGGSLIHRQWVLTAAHCVDGVSVSALRVITGDHRISVTDSTEQVRTVTRYIKHPSFRYVSNAPVDDVALIELSSPVSINRGTQIIYLNDGNPDYADYSYYPQPIVSGWGWTSAYGSQSDVLRQANIPVQPNATCNAAPLARDLYSTELCAGSYTGACHGDSGGPLYRENPELRLLGIVSWGRGGTCDSYSVFTRVSSYVGWITSYTGSLAPRLVSMNWTGAGADGTIQLVCNSTGEVVSGLTTSNGIIISLDCPNSMVTATCNITPSIYRVIDGFDRTVNGNTQYLPYTSTTATDSVFVNAGDTVRYHCVASD
;
A
#
# COMPACT_ATOMS: atom_id res chain seq x y z
N MET A 1 -16.65 -34.39 -58.27
CA MET A 1 -17.50 -34.38 -59.49
C MET A 1 -17.90 -32.93 -59.77
N LYS A 2 -17.44 -32.38 -60.92
CA LYS A 2 -17.96 -31.26 -61.73
C LYS A 2 -18.37 -29.96 -60.98
N SER A 3 -17.93 -28.75 -61.33
CA SER A 3 -17.91 -28.14 -62.67
C SER A 3 -17.06 -26.86 -62.67
N TYR A 4 -16.41 -26.57 -63.80
CA TYR A 4 -15.81 -25.28 -64.13
C TYR A 4 -16.86 -24.33 -64.72
N LEU A 5 -16.73 -23.03 -64.47
CA LEU A 5 -17.31 -22.00 -65.33
C LEU A 5 -16.21 -20.97 -65.70
N CYS A 6 -15.77 -21.02 -66.96
CA CYS A 6 -15.01 -19.96 -67.60
C CYS A 6 -15.99 -18.91 -68.15
N VAL A 7 -15.71 -17.62 -67.93
CA VAL A 7 -16.24 -16.54 -68.76
C VAL A 7 -15.06 -15.75 -69.30
N SER A 8 -15.00 -15.67 -70.63
CA SER A 8 -14.03 -14.92 -71.42
C SER A 8 -14.61 -13.58 -71.86
N VAL A 9 -13.88 -12.47 -71.74
CA VAL A 9 -13.95 -11.34 -72.67
C VAL A 9 -12.54 -10.77 -72.89
N LEU A 10 -12.29 -10.46 -74.16
CA LEU A 10 -11.04 -10.09 -74.82
C LEU A 10 -10.57 -8.66 -74.48
N GLY A 11 -9.25 -8.47 -74.38
CA GLY A 11 -8.65 -7.13 -74.42
C GLY A 11 -7.25 -7.03 -73.82
N SER A 12 -6.24 -7.29 -74.65
CA SER A 12 -4.89 -6.72 -74.61
C SER A 12 -4.01 -6.85 -73.34
N ALA A 13 -2.93 -7.63 -73.53
CA ALA A 13 -1.61 -7.55 -72.87
C ALA A 13 -1.39 -8.30 -71.52
N VAL A 14 -0.57 -9.36 -71.64
CA VAL A 14 0.66 -9.68 -70.88
C VAL A 14 0.61 -9.64 -69.35
N VAL A 15 0.91 -10.77 -68.70
CA VAL A 15 2.15 -11.07 -67.92
C VAL A 15 2.05 -12.54 -67.48
N LEU A 16 3.00 -13.40 -67.89
CA LEU A 16 3.23 -14.71 -67.29
C LEU A 16 4.02 -14.50 -66.00
N GLY A 17 3.32 -14.29 -64.88
CA GLY A 17 3.90 -14.25 -63.55
C GLY A 17 3.73 -15.60 -62.88
N CYS A 18 4.83 -16.32 -62.66
CA CYS A 18 4.85 -17.51 -61.81
C CYS A 18 4.82 -17.05 -60.35
N GLY A 19 3.61 -16.82 -59.81
CA GLY A 19 3.42 -16.52 -58.41
C GLY A 19 3.39 -17.80 -57.58
N ALA A 20 4.48 -18.11 -56.89
CA ALA A 20 4.45 -19.06 -55.79
C ALA A 20 3.76 -18.37 -54.62
N GLN A 21 2.48 -18.67 -54.42
CA GLN A 21 1.72 -18.19 -53.28
C GLN A 21 2.05 -19.10 -52.10
N PHE A 22 2.90 -18.61 -51.19
CA PHE A 22 3.03 -19.22 -49.87
C PHE A 22 1.68 -19.03 -49.17
N ALA A 23 0.90 -20.10 -49.07
CA ALA A 23 -0.25 -20.13 -48.19
C ALA A 23 0.27 -19.95 -46.77
N GLU A 24 -0.13 -18.85 -46.11
CA GLU A 24 -0.01 -18.74 -44.67
C GLU A 24 -0.77 -19.92 -44.04
N PRO A 25 -0.20 -20.60 -43.02
CA PRO A 25 -0.91 -21.68 -42.36
C PRO A 25 -2.16 -21.08 -41.71
N GLU A 26 -3.32 -21.55 -42.14
CA GLU A 26 -4.61 -21.29 -41.51
C GLU A 26 -4.47 -21.62 -40.02
N ALA A 27 -4.54 -20.59 -39.18
CA ALA A 27 -4.47 -20.75 -37.74
C ALA A 27 -5.60 -21.69 -37.32
N ALA A 28 -5.23 -22.85 -36.75
CA ALA A 28 -6.17 -23.76 -36.15
C ALA A 28 -7.04 -22.97 -35.15
N PRO A 29 -8.36 -23.23 -35.07
CA PRO A 29 -9.20 -22.58 -34.08
C PRO A 29 -8.64 -22.89 -32.70
N VAL A 30 -8.16 -21.85 -32.01
CA VAL A 30 -7.81 -21.93 -30.60
C VAL A 30 -9.10 -22.31 -29.91
N SER A 31 -9.16 -23.53 -29.38
CA SER A 31 -10.27 -23.90 -28.51
C SER A 31 -10.19 -22.95 -27.32
N GLU A 32 -11.20 -22.11 -27.15
CA GLU A 32 -11.45 -21.46 -25.86
C GLU A 32 -11.68 -22.59 -24.86
N GLN A 33 -10.60 -23.06 -24.25
CA GLN A 33 -10.70 -23.69 -22.94
C GLN A 33 -11.18 -22.57 -22.03
N THR A 34 -12.49 -22.57 -21.83
CA THR A 34 -13.17 -21.94 -20.71
C THR A 34 -12.41 -22.39 -19.47
N LEU A 35 -11.50 -21.53 -19.01
CA LEU A 35 -10.89 -21.66 -17.70
C LEU A 35 -12.07 -21.69 -16.72
N SER A 36 -12.33 -22.86 -16.16
CA SER A 36 -13.32 -23.07 -15.13
C SER A 36 -13.12 -22.01 -14.05
N GLN A 37 -14.10 -21.12 -13.92
CA GLN A 37 -14.21 -20.13 -12.85
C GLN A 37 -14.47 -20.83 -11.51
N ASP A 38 -13.49 -21.54 -10.97
CA ASP A 38 -13.71 -22.32 -9.74
C ASP A 38 -12.46 -22.40 -8.86
N GLU A 39 -11.88 -21.25 -8.48
CA GLU A 39 -10.88 -21.21 -7.38
C GLU A 39 -10.61 -19.82 -6.75
N GLN A 40 -11.65 -18.98 -6.66
CA GLN A 40 -11.56 -17.67 -6.00
C GLN A 40 -11.89 -17.87 -4.50
N GLN A 41 -11.44 -17.09 -3.53
CA GLN A 41 -12.17 -15.96 -2.95
C GLN A 41 -11.47 -15.48 -1.63
N ILE A 42 -11.31 -14.17 -1.35
CA ILE A 42 -12.01 -13.42 -0.26
C ILE A 42 -13.36 -13.14 -0.90
N ILE A 43 -14.53 -13.56 -0.42
CA ILE A 43 -15.75 -13.76 -1.29
C ILE A 43 -15.68 -13.02 -2.66
N ASN A 44 -15.21 -13.70 -3.69
CA ASN A 44 -14.89 -13.22 -5.06
C ASN A 44 -13.61 -12.35 -5.26
N GLY A 45 -12.57 -12.58 -4.47
CA GLY A 45 -11.27 -11.91 -4.51
C GLY A 45 -10.13 -12.85 -4.92
N ASN A 46 -8.99 -12.27 -5.30
CA ASN A 46 -7.84 -13.00 -5.86
C ASN A 46 -6.71 -13.12 -4.83
N GLU A 47 -5.86 -14.14 -4.99
CA GLU A 47 -4.54 -14.14 -4.32
C GLU A 47 -3.78 -12.86 -4.73
N SER A 48 -3.18 -12.17 -3.76
CA SER A 48 -2.29 -11.03 -4.04
C SER A 48 -0.96 -11.55 -4.57
N PHE A 49 -0.20 -10.77 -5.33
CA PHE A 49 1.19 -11.16 -5.56
C PHE A 49 2.00 -10.99 -4.27
N VAL A 50 3.08 -11.76 -4.16
CA VAL A 50 3.98 -11.69 -3.00
C VAL A 50 4.52 -10.28 -2.86
N ASN A 51 4.32 -9.67 -1.69
CA ASN A 51 4.70 -8.29 -1.34
C ASN A 51 3.82 -7.16 -1.93
N ASP A 52 2.68 -7.44 -2.56
CA ASP A 52 1.79 -6.40 -3.11
C ASP A 52 1.13 -5.53 -2.05
N VAL A 53 0.91 -6.08 -0.85
CA VAL A 53 0.30 -5.38 0.27
C VAL A 53 1.31 -5.23 1.41
N PRO A 54 2.39 -4.46 1.22
CA PRO A 54 3.54 -4.47 2.12
C PRO A 54 3.27 -3.83 3.49
N PHE A 55 2.14 -3.16 3.67
CA PHE A 55 1.68 -2.61 4.95
C PHE A 55 0.75 -3.57 5.71
N GLN A 56 0.39 -4.72 5.13
CA GLN A 56 -0.41 -5.74 5.81
C GLN A 56 0.36 -6.29 7.02
N ALA A 57 -0.32 -6.33 8.16
CA ALA A 57 0.18 -6.98 9.37
C ALA A 57 -0.71 -8.17 9.73
N ARG A 58 -0.09 -9.30 10.07
CA ARG A 58 -0.75 -10.48 10.64
C ARG A 58 -0.64 -10.44 12.16
N ILE A 59 -1.76 -10.54 12.86
CA ILE A 59 -1.83 -10.54 14.32
C ILE A 59 -2.18 -11.94 14.78
N THR A 60 -1.30 -12.53 15.60
CA THR A 60 -1.49 -13.86 16.16
C THR A 60 -1.67 -13.80 17.67
N VAL A 61 -2.48 -14.73 18.18
CA VAL A 61 -2.69 -14.95 19.62
C VAL A 61 -2.33 -16.41 19.91
N ASN A 62 -1.39 -16.62 20.82
CA ASN A 62 -0.87 -17.96 21.14
C ASN A 62 -0.37 -18.73 19.90
N GLY A 63 0.18 -18.01 18.92
CA GLY A 63 0.72 -18.59 17.68
C GLY A 63 -0.29 -18.84 16.57
N SER A 64 -1.59 -18.66 16.83
CA SER A 64 -2.64 -18.80 15.80
C SER A 64 -3.02 -17.44 15.22
N HIS A 65 -3.20 -17.36 13.90
CA HIS A 65 -3.77 -16.17 13.24
C HIS A 65 -5.13 -15.83 13.85
N GLN A 66 -5.39 -14.56 14.13
CA GLN A 66 -6.67 -14.09 14.65
C GLN A 66 -7.20 -12.90 13.85
N CYS A 67 -6.33 -11.94 13.56
CA CYS A 67 -6.72 -10.69 12.92
C CYS A 67 -5.64 -10.17 11.96
N GLY A 68 -6.05 -9.27 11.08
CA GLY A 68 -5.16 -8.39 10.33
C GLY A 68 -4.87 -7.07 11.06
N GLY A 69 -4.03 -6.27 10.44
CA GLY A 69 -3.67 -4.92 10.85
C GLY A 69 -2.97 -4.18 9.73
N SER A 70 -2.66 -2.91 9.97
CA SER A 70 -1.92 -2.06 9.04
C SER A 70 -0.72 -1.43 9.73
N LEU A 71 0.47 -1.55 9.13
CA LEU A 71 1.66 -0.86 9.61
C LEU A 71 1.56 0.63 9.28
N ILE A 72 1.33 1.45 10.30
CA ILE A 72 1.16 2.92 10.17
C ILE A 72 2.41 3.68 10.65
N HIS A 73 3.32 2.98 11.33
CA HIS A 73 4.64 3.44 11.72
C HIS A 73 5.53 2.21 11.92
N ARG A 74 6.86 2.36 11.90
CA ARG A 74 7.81 1.24 12.12
C ARG A 74 7.58 0.47 13.42
N GLN A 75 6.94 1.08 14.40
CA GLN A 75 6.66 0.48 15.71
C GLN A 75 5.17 0.52 16.08
N TRP A 76 4.30 0.92 15.16
CA TRP A 76 2.86 1.00 15.42
C TRP A 76 2.05 0.32 14.31
N VAL A 77 1.18 -0.60 14.73
CA VAL A 77 0.17 -1.22 13.90
C VAL A 77 -1.22 -0.73 14.33
N LEU A 78 -2.04 -0.37 13.34
CA LEU A 78 -3.45 -0.05 13.51
C LEU A 78 -4.28 -1.31 13.26
N THR A 79 -5.25 -1.60 14.12
CA THR A 79 -6.16 -2.75 13.99
C THR A 79 -7.50 -2.44 14.66
N ALA A 80 -8.41 -3.40 14.69
CA ALA A 80 -9.68 -3.28 15.40
C ALA A 80 -9.49 -3.51 16.91
N ALA A 81 -10.29 -2.83 17.74
CA ALA A 81 -10.22 -3.01 19.19
C ALA A 81 -10.67 -4.39 19.64
N HIS A 82 -11.65 -5.00 18.95
CA HIS A 82 -12.10 -6.36 19.25
C HIS A 82 -11.01 -7.42 19.03
N CYS A 83 -9.99 -7.14 18.22
CA CYS A 83 -8.87 -8.07 17.98
C CYS A 83 -7.93 -8.22 19.18
N VAL A 84 -7.93 -7.23 20.09
CA VAL A 84 -7.03 -7.19 21.25
C VAL A 84 -7.79 -7.17 22.58
N ASP A 85 -9.11 -7.02 22.56
CA ASP A 85 -9.92 -6.94 23.76
C ASP A 85 -9.85 -8.24 24.59
N GLY A 86 -9.50 -8.11 25.87
CA GLY A 86 -9.30 -9.25 26.77
C GLY A 86 -8.09 -10.13 26.46
N VAL A 87 -7.28 -9.81 25.45
CA VAL A 87 -6.10 -10.60 25.08
C VAL A 87 -4.91 -10.20 25.93
N SER A 88 -4.15 -11.18 26.44
CA SER A 88 -2.88 -10.93 27.12
C SER A 88 -1.82 -10.43 26.15
N VAL A 89 -1.12 -9.35 26.50
CA VAL A 89 -0.01 -8.80 25.70
C VAL A 89 1.06 -9.85 25.39
N SER A 90 1.38 -10.73 26.35
CA SER A 90 2.38 -11.78 26.17
C SER A 90 2.01 -12.83 25.11
N ALA A 91 0.72 -13.00 24.83
CA ALA A 91 0.19 -13.92 23.83
C ALA A 91 0.20 -13.35 22.41
N LEU A 92 0.32 -12.03 22.25
CA LEU A 92 0.25 -11.34 20.97
C LEU A 92 1.58 -11.35 20.24
N ARG A 93 1.55 -11.64 18.94
CA ARG A 93 2.65 -11.34 18.02
C ARG A 93 2.11 -10.60 16.80
N VAL A 94 2.96 -9.75 16.25
CA VAL A 94 2.71 -9.05 14.97
C VAL A 94 3.75 -9.52 13.96
N ILE A 95 3.29 -9.83 12.76
CA ILE A 95 4.13 -10.35 11.67
C ILE A 95 3.87 -9.47 10.45
N THR A 96 4.92 -8.87 9.90
CA THR A 96 4.87 -8.06 8.67
C THR A 96 5.67 -8.74 7.56
N GLY A 97 5.36 -8.47 6.29
CA GLY A 97 6.06 -9.08 5.14
C GLY A 97 5.78 -10.56 4.95
N ASP A 98 4.64 -11.01 5.43
CA ASP A 98 4.09 -12.36 5.32
C ASP A 98 3.16 -12.44 4.10
N HIS A 99 3.23 -13.53 3.34
CA HIS A 99 2.31 -13.85 2.25
C HIS A 99 1.59 -15.18 2.50
N ARG A 100 2.34 -16.22 2.90
CA ARG A 100 1.79 -17.55 3.20
C ARG A 100 1.97 -17.94 4.65
N ILE A 101 0.83 -18.12 5.33
CA ILE A 101 0.76 -18.45 6.75
C ILE A 101 1.50 -19.74 7.12
N SER A 102 1.48 -20.73 6.24
CA SER A 102 2.09 -22.06 6.44
C SER A 102 3.61 -22.10 6.29
N VAL A 103 4.23 -21.05 5.76
CA VAL A 103 5.69 -20.97 5.56
C VAL A 103 6.25 -19.69 6.17
N THR A 104 7.57 -19.58 6.22
CA THR A 104 8.25 -18.34 6.61
C THR A 104 8.81 -17.67 5.37
N ASP A 105 8.20 -16.58 4.94
CA ASP A 105 8.64 -15.77 3.81
C ASP A 105 9.96 -15.04 4.10
N SER A 106 10.77 -14.81 3.07
CA SER A 106 12.07 -14.12 3.19
C SER A 106 11.98 -12.69 3.73
N THR A 107 10.79 -12.09 3.69
CA THR A 107 10.48 -10.72 4.10
C THR A 107 9.83 -10.65 5.48
N GLU A 108 9.52 -11.79 6.10
CA GLU A 108 8.81 -11.85 7.36
C GLU A 108 9.60 -11.23 8.51
N GLN A 109 8.90 -10.44 9.32
CA GLN A 109 9.42 -9.87 10.54
C GLN A 109 8.43 -10.10 11.68
N VAL A 110 8.81 -10.95 12.63
CA VAL A 110 8.03 -11.18 13.84
C VAL A 110 8.44 -10.19 14.92
N ARG A 111 7.47 -9.55 15.56
CA ARG A 111 7.66 -8.68 16.73
C ARG A 111 6.75 -9.09 17.88
N THR A 112 7.30 -9.02 19.09
CA THR A 112 6.50 -9.06 20.31
C THR A 112 5.80 -7.71 20.53
N VAL A 113 4.77 -7.69 21.36
CA VAL A 113 3.99 -6.49 21.65
C VAL A 113 4.39 -5.92 23.00
N THR A 114 4.66 -4.61 23.06
CA THR A 114 4.92 -3.88 24.31
C THR A 114 3.60 -3.61 25.04
N ARG A 115 2.62 -3.09 24.30
CA ARG A 115 1.25 -2.84 24.76
C ARG A 115 0.31 -2.68 23.57
N TYR A 116 -0.99 -2.73 23.85
CA TYR A 116 -2.02 -2.24 22.93
C TYR A 116 -2.88 -1.19 23.63
N ILE A 117 -3.51 -0.33 22.83
CA ILE A 117 -4.34 0.77 23.28
C ILE A 117 -5.63 0.72 22.47
N LYS A 118 -6.74 0.36 23.12
CA LYS A 118 -8.07 0.44 22.52
C LYS A 118 -8.59 1.87 22.60
N HIS A 119 -9.43 2.27 21.65
CA HIS A 119 -10.16 3.52 21.78
C HIS A 119 -11.01 3.51 23.07
N PRO A 120 -11.01 4.58 23.88
CA PRO A 120 -11.71 4.60 25.16
C PRO A 120 -13.24 4.47 25.03
N SER A 121 -13.80 4.84 23.89
CA SER A 121 -15.24 4.70 23.59
C SER A 121 -15.63 3.32 23.05
N PHE A 122 -14.66 2.40 22.86
CA PHE A 122 -14.93 1.08 22.32
C PHE A 122 -15.97 0.33 23.15
N ARG A 123 -17.03 -0.15 22.50
CA ARG A 123 -18.16 -0.85 23.13
C ARG A 123 -18.96 -1.65 22.10
N TYR A 124 -19.87 -2.49 22.58
CA TYR A 124 -20.83 -3.21 21.72
C TYR A 124 -22.24 -2.61 21.80
N VAL A 125 -22.89 -2.47 20.65
CA VAL A 125 -24.30 -2.07 20.49
C VAL A 125 -24.95 -3.04 19.52
N SER A 126 -26.03 -3.70 19.92
CA SER A 126 -26.70 -4.71 19.10
C SER A 126 -25.73 -5.80 18.60
N ASN A 127 -24.79 -6.21 19.45
CA ASN A 127 -23.70 -7.15 19.12
C ASN A 127 -22.73 -6.69 18.01
N ALA A 128 -22.81 -5.44 17.56
CA ALA A 128 -21.84 -4.83 16.67
C ALA A 128 -20.89 -3.90 17.46
N PRO A 129 -19.58 -3.98 17.23
CA PRO A 129 -18.61 -3.09 17.88
C PRO A 129 -18.80 -1.64 17.39
N VAL A 130 -18.48 -0.68 18.25
CA VAL A 130 -18.52 0.77 18.02
C VAL A 130 -17.18 1.33 18.49
N ASP A 131 -16.65 2.33 17.78
CA ASP A 131 -15.31 2.89 18.05
C ASP A 131 -14.23 1.80 18.05
N ASP A 132 -14.36 0.89 17.09
CA ASP A 132 -13.59 -0.36 16.98
C ASP A 132 -12.22 -0.13 16.35
N VAL A 133 -11.35 0.50 17.12
CA VAL A 133 -9.97 0.79 16.71
C VAL A 133 -9.01 0.63 17.89
N ALA A 134 -7.87 0.03 17.61
CA ALA A 134 -6.76 -0.12 18.54
C ALA A 134 -5.41 0.10 17.87
N LEU A 135 -4.45 0.55 18.69
CA LEU A 135 -3.04 0.63 18.35
C LEU A 135 -2.29 -0.50 19.04
N ILE A 136 -1.36 -1.13 18.33
CA ILE A 136 -0.40 -2.07 18.89
C ILE A 136 0.98 -1.44 18.80
N GLU A 137 1.64 -1.29 19.95
CA GLU A 137 3.04 -0.86 20.03
C GLU A 137 3.96 -2.08 20.00
N LEU A 138 4.81 -2.14 18.99
CA LEU A 138 5.78 -3.24 18.83
C LEU A 138 6.92 -3.09 19.86
N SER A 139 7.52 -4.21 20.26
CA SER A 139 8.68 -4.22 21.18
C SER A 139 9.92 -3.55 20.62
N SER A 140 10.02 -3.50 19.29
CA SER A 140 11.10 -2.85 18.56
C SER A 140 10.61 -2.52 17.15
N PRO A 141 11.17 -1.50 16.50
CA PRO A 141 10.76 -1.15 15.14
C PRO A 141 11.01 -2.30 14.14
N VAL A 142 10.18 -2.38 13.10
CA VAL A 142 10.43 -3.19 11.91
C VAL A 142 11.37 -2.46 10.95
N SER A 143 12.05 -3.23 10.12
CA SER A 143 12.87 -2.73 9.03
C SER A 143 12.02 -2.60 7.77
N ILE A 144 12.08 -1.44 7.11
CA ILE A 144 11.34 -1.22 5.87
C ILE A 144 12.06 -1.95 4.72
N ASN A 145 11.31 -2.71 3.92
CA ASN A 145 11.81 -3.51 2.80
C ASN A 145 10.67 -3.79 1.79
N ARG A 146 10.94 -4.55 0.72
CA ARG A 146 9.93 -4.83 -0.32
C ARG A 146 8.60 -5.39 0.21
N GLY A 147 8.61 -6.20 1.27
CA GLY A 147 7.41 -6.76 1.91
C GLY A 147 6.95 -6.03 3.16
N THR A 148 7.65 -4.98 3.61
CA THR A 148 7.27 -4.22 4.81
C THR A 148 7.39 -2.73 4.53
N GLN A 149 6.25 -2.06 4.37
CA GLN A 149 6.11 -0.62 4.12
C GLN A 149 5.04 -0.03 5.03
N ILE A 150 5.06 1.29 5.19
CA ILE A 150 4.08 2.02 6.01
C ILE A 150 2.97 2.57 5.11
N ILE A 151 1.72 2.40 5.52
CA ILE A 151 0.57 3.04 4.85
C ILE A 151 0.22 4.38 5.49
N TYR A 152 -0.16 5.35 4.66
CA TYR A 152 -0.64 6.65 5.11
C TYR A 152 -2.10 6.58 5.56
N LEU A 153 -2.42 7.25 6.67
CA LEU A 153 -3.81 7.39 7.09
C LEU A 153 -4.57 8.31 6.13
N ASN A 154 -5.84 8.02 5.89
CA ASN A 154 -6.76 9.03 5.38
C ASN A 154 -7.01 10.07 6.47
N ASP A 155 -6.47 11.28 6.28
CA ASP A 155 -6.57 12.40 7.22
C ASP A 155 -7.92 13.14 7.17
N GLY A 156 -8.83 12.70 6.29
CA GLY A 156 -10.12 13.35 6.08
C GLY A 156 -10.07 14.50 5.10
N ASN A 157 -8.96 14.69 4.37
CA ASN A 157 -8.91 15.60 3.24
C ASN A 157 -10.01 15.22 2.22
N PRO A 158 -10.89 16.17 1.82
CA PRO A 158 -11.94 15.93 0.84
C PRO A 158 -11.43 15.39 -0.51
N ASP A 159 -10.19 15.68 -0.89
CA ASP A 159 -9.55 15.13 -2.09
C ASP A 159 -9.52 13.60 -2.07
N TYR A 160 -9.53 13.00 -0.87
CA TYR A 160 -9.54 11.56 -0.65
C TYR A 160 -10.91 11.01 -0.25
N ALA A 161 -11.93 11.86 -0.12
CA ALA A 161 -13.30 11.49 0.26
C ALA A 161 -14.14 11.01 -0.94
N ASP A 162 -13.65 11.19 -2.16
CA ASP A 162 -14.25 10.62 -3.36
C ASP A 162 -13.78 9.17 -3.56
N TYR A 163 -14.71 8.23 -3.43
CA TYR A 163 -14.52 6.79 -3.62
C TYR A 163 -14.94 6.31 -5.02
N SER A 164 -15.31 7.23 -5.93
CA SER A 164 -15.71 6.91 -7.31
C SER A 164 -14.52 6.60 -8.23
N TYR A 165 -13.29 6.91 -7.78
CA TYR A 165 -12.07 6.60 -8.51
C TYR A 165 -11.93 5.10 -8.79
N TYR A 166 -11.38 4.80 -9.97
CA TYR A 166 -11.04 3.43 -10.37
C TYR A 166 -9.51 3.25 -10.37
N PRO A 167 -8.97 2.09 -9.93
CA PRO A 167 -9.70 0.98 -9.31
C PRO A 167 -10.35 1.39 -7.97
N GLN A 168 -11.44 0.70 -7.64
CA GLN A 168 -12.16 0.86 -6.37
C GLN A 168 -11.24 0.52 -5.18
N PRO A 169 -11.58 0.95 -3.95
CA PRO A 169 -10.84 0.56 -2.76
C PRO A 169 -10.66 -0.96 -2.62
N ILE A 170 -9.54 -1.36 -2.01
CA ILE A 170 -9.11 -2.74 -1.87
C ILE A 170 -9.19 -3.14 -0.39
N VAL A 171 -9.76 -4.32 -0.13
CA VAL A 171 -9.64 -5.02 1.15
C VAL A 171 -8.68 -6.19 0.99
N SER A 172 -7.87 -6.46 2.01
CA SER A 172 -6.91 -7.56 1.99
C SER A 172 -6.78 -8.27 3.34
N GLY A 173 -6.48 -9.57 3.28
CA GLY A 173 -6.31 -10.40 4.45
C GLY A 173 -6.25 -11.90 4.14
N TRP A 174 -6.23 -12.69 5.21
CA TRP A 174 -6.20 -14.16 5.17
C TRP A 174 -7.53 -14.77 5.63
N GLY A 175 -8.60 -13.98 5.66
CA GLY A 175 -9.89 -14.41 6.14
C GLY A 175 -10.49 -15.55 5.33
N TRP A 176 -11.67 -15.98 5.77
CA TRP A 176 -12.41 -17.06 5.14
C TRP A 176 -12.74 -16.71 3.70
N THR A 177 -12.50 -17.69 2.84
CA THR A 177 -12.71 -17.53 1.41
C THR A 177 -14.18 -17.57 1.03
N SER A 178 -15.03 -18.23 1.82
CA SER A 178 -16.48 -18.27 1.64
C SER A 178 -17.20 -18.18 2.99
N ALA A 179 -18.52 -17.98 2.97
CA ALA A 179 -19.32 -17.77 4.18
C ALA A 179 -19.23 -18.91 5.21
N TYR A 180 -18.86 -20.12 4.76
CA TYR A 180 -18.61 -21.31 5.59
C TYR A 180 -17.24 -21.94 5.30
N GLY A 181 -16.31 -21.15 4.76
CA GLY A 181 -15.00 -21.61 4.29
C GLY A 181 -13.98 -21.75 5.41
N SER A 182 -12.75 -22.07 5.03
CA SER A 182 -11.59 -22.02 5.90
C SER A 182 -10.81 -20.72 5.67
N GLN A 183 -9.99 -20.38 6.67
CA GLN A 183 -8.97 -19.34 6.54
C GLN A 183 -8.09 -19.60 5.31
N SER A 184 -7.72 -18.54 4.58
CA SER A 184 -6.79 -18.66 3.46
C SER A 184 -5.36 -18.78 3.95
N ASP A 185 -4.58 -19.67 3.33
CA ASP A 185 -3.14 -19.76 3.61
C ASP A 185 -2.37 -18.60 2.98
N VAL A 186 -2.79 -18.16 1.78
CA VAL A 186 -2.20 -17.06 1.03
C VAL A 186 -2.91 -15.74 1.32
N LEU A 187 -2.18 -14.64 1.25
CA LEU A 187 -2.78 -13.31 1.31
C LEU A 187 -3.66 -13.10 0.08
N ARG A 188 -4.87 -12.59 0.32
CA ARG A 188 -5.85 -12.32 -0.71
C ARG A 188 -6.28 -10.86 -0.67
N GLN A 189 -6.76 -10.37 -1.80
CA GLN A 189 -7.27 -9.02 -1.95
C GLN A 189 -8.49 -8.97 -2.88
N ALA A 190 -9.36 -7.99 -2.64
CA ALA A 190 -10.54 -7.76 -3.46
C ALA A 190 -10.83 -6.25 -3.58
N ASN A 191 -11.15 -5.82 -4.80
CA ASN A 191 -11.71 -4.48 -5.03
C ASN A 191 -13.17 -4.46 -4.54
N ILE A 192 -13.49 -3.57 -3.61
CA ILE A 192 -14.83 -3.43 -3.06
C ILE A 192 -15.30 -1.96 -3.15
N PRO A 193 -16.51 -1.71 -3.70
CA PRO A 193 -17.01 -0.35 -3.79
C PRO A 193 -17.47 0.15 -2.42
N VAL A 194 -17.04 1.35 -2.04
CA VAL A 194 -17.56 2.05 -0.86
C VAL A 194 -18.97 2.54 -1.17
N GLN A 195 -19.89 2.28 -0.26
CA GLN A 195 -21.29 2.64 -0.40
C GLN A 195 -21.67 3.77 0.56
N PRO A 196 -22.65 4.61 0.20
CA PRO A 196 -23.26 5.54 1.14
C PRO A 196 -23.83 4.78 2.34
N ASN A 197 -23.63 5.29 3.55
CA ASN A 197 -24.15 4.67 4.77
C ASN A 197 -25.68 4.43 4.70
N ALA A 198 -26.43 5.32 4.02
CA ALA A 198 -27.86 5.15 3.81
C ALA A 198 -28.21 3.89 3.00
N THR A 199 -27.41 3.55 1.98
CA THR A 199 -27.57 2.31 1.20
C THR A 199 -27.38 1.10 2.11
N CYS A 200 -26.40 1.15 3.00
CA CYS A 200 -26.10 0.03 3.90
C CYS A 200 -27.08 -0.10 5.06
N ASN A 201 -27.61 1.01 5.57
CA ASN A 201 -28.69 1.01 6.58
C ASN A 201 -30.00 0.44 6.04
N ALA A 202 -30.20 0.45 4.71
CA ALA A 202 -31.33 -0.24 4.07
C ALA A 202 -31.11 -1.76 3.93
N ALA A 203 -29.89 -2.25 4.14
CA ALA A 203 -29.55 -3.67 4.16
C ALA A 203 -29.76 -4.27 5.57
N PRO A 204 -29.90 -5.61 5.70
CA PRO A 204 -30.14 -6.28 6.99
C PRO A 204 -28.86 -6.36 7.84
N LEU A 205 -28.33 -5.21 8.25
CA LEU A 205 -27.22 -5.06 9.20
C LEU A 205 -27.72 -5.10 10.64
N ALA A 206 -26.81 -5.34 11.59
CA ALA A 206 -27.14 -5.46 13.02
C ALA A 206 -27.68 -4.14 13.63
N ARG A 207 -27.28 -3.00 13.06
CA ARG A 207 -27.74 -1.65 13.42
C ARG A 207 -27.37 -0.66 12.31
N ASP A 208 -27.96 0.53 12.39
CA ASP A 208 -27.54 1.67 11.57
C ASP A 208 -26.07 2.04 11.84
N LEU A 209 -25.40 2.47 10.78
CA LEU A 209 -24.01 2.92 10.82
C LEU A 209 -23.89 4.30 11.47
N TYR A 210 -22.89 4.44 12.35
CA TYR A 210 -22.43 5.72 12.86
C TYR A 210 -21.61 6.49 11.80
N SER A 211 -21.44 7.79 11.99
CA SER A 211 -20.59 8.61 11.12
C SER A 211 -19.11 8.20 11.15
N THR A 212 -18.68 7.56 12.24
CA THR A 212 -17.34 6.99 12.40
C THR A 212 -17.17 5.62 11.74
N GLU A 213 -18.14 5.19 10.93
CA GLU A 213 -18.14 3.94 10.19
C GLU A 213 -18.28 4.18 8.68
N LEU A 214 -17.68 3.26 7.92
CA LEU A 214 -17.74 3.15 6.48
C LEU A 214 -18.38 1.81 6.12
N CYS A 215 -19.06 1.78 4.98
CA CYS A 215 -19.60 0.56 4.42
C CYS A 215 -19.02 0.32 3.03
N ALA A 216 -18.65 -0.91 2.72
CA ALA A 216 -18.19 -1.28 1.38
C ALA A 216 -18.58 -2.71 1.01
N GLY A 217 -18.53 -3.00 -0.28
CA GLY A 217 -18.84 -4.32 -0.83
C GLY A 217 -20.26 -4.41 -1.38
N SER A 218 -20.74 -5.64 -1.59
CA SER A 218 -22.14 -6.00 -1.84
C SER A 218 -22.28 -7.51 -1.78
N TYR A 219 -21.65 -8.21 -2.74
CA TYR A 219 -21.45 -9.67 -2.79
C TYR A 219 -20.00 -10.08 -2.52
N THR A 220 -19.11 -9.10 -2.43
CA THR A 220 -17.69 -9.23 -2.08
C THR A 220 -17.44 -8.39 -0.85
N GLY A 221 -16.77 -8.95 0.14
CA GLY A 221 -16.56 -8.30 1.43
C GLY A 221 -15.49 -9.00 2.24
N ALA A 222 -15.12 -8.38 3.36
CA ALA A 222 -14.26 -8.97 4.35
C ALA A 222 -15.00 -10.10 5.07
N CYS A 223 -14.28 -11.14 5.47
CA CYS A 223 -14.84 -12.28 6.18
C CYS A 223 -14.05 -12.60 7.46
N HIS A 224 -14.44 -13.68 8.15
CA HIS A 224 -13.79 -14.12 9.38
C HIS A 224 -12.27 -14.26 9.19
N GLY A 225 -11.47 -13.58 10.00
CA GLY A 225 -10.01 -13.58 9.90
C GLY A 225 -9.41 -12.40 9.12
N ASP A 226 -10.22 -11.60 8.44
CA ASP A 226 -9.83 -10.28 7.89
C ASP A 226 -10.00 -9.15 8.92
N SER A 227 -10.69 -9.42 10.03
CA SER A 227 -10.90 -8.50 11.15
C SER A 227 -9.64 -7.71 11.50
N GLY A 228 -9.77 -6.38 11.62
CA GLY A 228 -8.65 -5.49 11.89
C GLY A 228 -7.77 -5.16 10.68
N GLY A 229 -7.94 -5.86 9.55
CA GLY A 229 -7.21 -5.62 8.31
C GLY A 229 -7.61 -4.33 7.60
N PRO A 230 -6.84 -3.92 6.57
CA PRO A 230 -7.03 -2.65 5.89
C PRO A 230 -8.18 -2.68 4.87
N LEU A 231 -8.89 -1.56 4.79
CA LEU A 231 -9.51 -1.07 3.56
C LEU A 231 -8.69 0.13 3.07
N TYR A 232 -8.11 0.04 1.88
CA TYR A 232 -7.21 1.06 1.35
C TYR A 232 -7.53 1.42 -0.09
N ARG A 233 -6.97 2.51 -0.59
CA ARG A 233 -6.95 2.88 -2.01
C ARG A 233 -5.51 3.15 -2.43
N GLU A 234 -5.21 2.98 -3.70
CA GLU A 234 -3.89 3.29 -4.27
C GLU A 234 -3.87 4.60 -5.07
N ASN A 235 -5.02 4.98 -5.67
CA ASN A 235 -5.14 6.15 -6.53
C ASN A 235 -6.12 7.17 -5.94
N PRO A 236 -5.84 8.49 -5.99
CA PRO A 236 -4.64 9.09 -6.56
C PRO A 236 -3.39 8.88 -5.69
N GLU A 237 -3.57 8.40 -4.46
CA GLU A 237 -2.48 8.12 -3.54
C GLU A 237 -2.84 6.99 -2.59
N LEU A 238 -1.82 6.24 -2.14
CA LEU A 238 -1.98 5.18 -1.16
C LEU A 238 -2.53 5.74 0.16
N ARG A 239 -3.73 5.30 0.57
CA ARG A 239 -4.38 5.74 1.81
C ARG A 239 -5.15 4.61 2.47
N LEU A 240 -4.99 4.49 3.78
CA LEU A 240 -5.81 3.63 4.65
C LEU A 240 -7.13 4.34 4.95
N LEU A 241 -8.21 3.82 4.40
CA LEU A 241 -9.55 4.39 4.49
C LEU A 241 -10.31 3.85 5.70
N GLY A 242 -10.18 2.55 5.95
CA GLY A 242 -10.95 1.85 6.96
C GLY A 242 -10.21 0.66 7.57
N ILE A 243 -10.77 0.19 8.68
CA ILE A 243 -10.32 -1.02 9.40
C ILE A 243 -11.49 -2.00 9.41
N VAL A 244 -11.29 -3.23 8.94
CA VAL A 244 -12.33 -4.28 8.95
C VAL A 244 -12.85 -4.45 10.38
N SER A 245 -14.16 -4.28 10.60
CA SER A 245 -14.74 -4.28 11.95
C SER A 245 -15.82 -5.33 12.11
N TRP A 246 -16.93 -5.22 11.38
CA TRP A 246 -18.05 -6.16 11.50
C TRP A 246 -18.82 -6.29 10.19
N GLY A 247 -19.70 -7.28 10.12
CA GLY A 247 -20.58 -7.51 8.97
C GLY A 247 -21.86 -8.18 9.43
N ARG A 248 -22.68 -8.63 8.47
CA ARG A 248 -23.87 -9.41 8.78
C ARG A 248 -23.46 -10.77 9.36
N GLY A 249 -23.96 -11.10 10.55
CA GLY A 249 -23.57 -12.32 11.25
C GLY A 249 -23.79 -13.59 10.42
N GLY A 250 -22.73 -14.37 10.23
CA GLY A 250 -22.76 -15.69 9.57
C GLY A 250 -22.81 -15.67 8.05
N THR A 251 -22.78 -14.51 7.40
CA THR A 251 -22.67 -14.42 5.93
C THR A 251 -21.62 -13.39 5.53
N CYS A 252 -20.77 -13.75 4.56
CA CYS A 252 -19.72 -12.86 4.03
C CYS A 252 -20.03 -12.36 2.61
N ASP A 253 -21.26 -12.60 2.16
CA ASP A 253 -21.84 -12.22 0.87
C ASP A 253 -22.66 -10.93 0.97
N SER A 254 -22.32 -10.06 1.93
CA SER A 254 -23.03 -8.82 2.22
C SER A 254 -22.04 -7.67 2.40
N TYR A 255 -22.59 -6.48 2.65
CA TYR A 255 -21.79 -5.31 2.99
C TYR A 255 -20.95 -5.57 4.24
N SER A 256 -19.69 -5.16 4.17
CA SER A 256 -18.77 -5.12 5.31
C SER A 256 -18.73 -3.72 5.88
N VAL A 257 -18.68 -3.62 7.21
CA VAL A 257 -18.58 -2.37 7.96
C VAL A 257 -17.16 -2.23 8.49
N PHE A 258 -16.62 -1.04 8.27
CA PHE A 258 -15.27 -0.66 8.61
C PHE A 258 -15.28 0.52 9.57
N THR A 259 -14.35 0.55 10.51
CA THR A 259 -14.06 1.76 11.28
C THR A 259 -13.46 2.81 10.34
N ARG A 260 -14.03 4.01 10.27
CA ARG A 260 -13.57 5.11 9.41
C ARG A 260 -12.29 5.74 9.97
N VAL A 261 -11.16 5.51 9.33
CA VAL A 261 -9.85 5.95 9.84
C VAL A 261 -9.78 7.46 10.05
N SER A 262 -10.34 8.25 9.12
CA SER A 262 -10.32 9.71 9.22
C SER A 262 -11.00 10.27 10.47
N SER A 263 -11.92 9.52 11.09
CA SER A 263 -12.55 9.90 12.34
C SER A 263 -11.63 9.78 13.57
N TYR A 264 -10.52 9.04 13.47
CA TYR A 264 -9.65 8.71 14.60
C TYR A 264 -8.22 9.22 14.45
N VAL A 265 -7.88 9.97 13.39
CA VAL A 265 -6.51 10.47 13.15
C VAL A 265 -5.96 11.24 14.34
N GLY A 266 -6.77 12.11 14.96
CA GLY A 266 -6.36 12.85 16.15
C GLY A 266 -6.04 11.94 17.34
N TRP A 267 -6.85 10.89 17.56
CA TRP A 267 -6.60 9.89 18.60
C TRP A 267 -5.35 9.07 18.28
N ILE A 268 -5.18 8.61 17.05
CA ILE A 268 -4.01 7.84 16.60
C ILE A 268 -2.73 8.64 16.85
N THR A 269 -2.68 9.86 16.32
CA THR A 269 -1.49 10.72 16.38
C THR A 269 -1.17 11.21 17.80
N SER A 270 -2.15 11.21 18.73
CA SER A 270 -1.89 11.49 20.13
C SER A 270 -1.00 10.45 20.83
N TYR A 271 -0.97 9.21 20.31
CA TYR A 271 -0.10 8.14 20.82
C TYR A 271 1.13 7.92 19.95
N THR A 272 0.98 7.99 18.63
CA THR A 272 2.05 7.66 17.69
C THR A 272 2.93 8.84 17.31
N GLY A 273 2.52 10.06 17.65
CA GLY A 273 3.06 11.28 17.05
C GLY A 273 2.56 11.50 15.62
N SER A 274 3.11 12.49 14.93
CA SER A 274 2.75 12.82 13.54
C SER A 274 3.16 11.69 12.59
N LEU A 275 2.19 11.18 11.82
CA LEU A 275 2.36 10.09 10.85
C LEU A 275 2.42 10.58 9.38
N ALA A 276 2.25 11.87 9.15
CA ALA A 276 2.46 12.46 7.83
C ALA A 276 3.95 12.44 7.50
N PRO A 277 4.34 12.15 6.24
CA PRO A 277 5.73 12.27 5.86
C PRO A 277 6.15 13.73 6.08
N ARG A 278 7.12 13.94 6.97
CA ARG A 278 7.56 15.30 7.27
C ARG A 278 8.30 15.83 6.06
N LEU A 279 7.78 16.89 5.45
CA LEU A 279 8.48 17.64 4.42
C LEU A 279 9.70 18.31 5.07
N VAL A 280 10.88 17.84 4.70
CA VAL A 280 12.15 18.49 5.01
C VAL A 280 12.58 19.24 3.76
N SER A 281 12.39 20.56 3.76
CA SER A 281 12.86 21.42 2.67
C SER A 281 14.33 21.81 2.89
N MET A 282 15.16 21.63 1.87
CA MET A 282 16.57 22.01 1.90
C MET A 282 16.80 23.18 0.94
N ASN A 283 17.34 24.28 1.46
CA ASN A 283 17.77 25.42 0.66
C ASN A 283 19.29 25.50 0.69
N TRP A 284 19.92 25.41 -0.48
CA TRP A 284 21.35 25.62 -0.61
C TRP A 284 21.63 27.07 -1.02
N THR A 285 22.58 27.71 -0.34
CA THR A 285 23.13 29.03 -0.70
C THR A 285 24.62 29.00 -0.43
N GLY A 286 25.45 28.67 -1.42
CA GLY A 286 26.90 28.69 -1.28
C GLY A 286 27.62 28.87 -2.61
N ALA A 287 28.50 29.85 -2.71
CA ALA A 287 29.44 29.99 -3.83
C ALA A 287 30.83 29.58 -3.31
N GLY A 288 31.39 28.46 -3.79
CA GLY A 288 32.78 28.08 -3.50
C GLY A 288 32.99 26.63 -3.07
N ALA A 289 34.20 26.12 -3.35
CA ALA A 289 34.59 24.70 -3.34
C ALA A 289 34.45 23.96 -1.99
N ASP A 290 34.25 24.65 -0.87
CA ASP A 290 34.24 24.04 0.48
C ASP A 290 33.02 24.48 1.34
N GLY A 291 31.85 24.70 0.72
CA GLY A 291 30.67 25.25 1.39
C GLY A 291 30.05 24.34 2.46
N THR A 292 29.97 24.80 3.72
CA THR A 292 29.28 24.09 4.82
C THR A 292 27.75 24.22 4.68
N ILE A 293 27.02 23.10 4.74
CA ILE A 293 25.54 23.10 4.72
C ILE A 293 25.01 22.89 6.15
N GLN A 294 24.15 23.79 6.61
CA GLN A 294 23.36 23.58 7.83
C GLN A 294 22.07 22.83 7.49
N LEU A 295 21.84 21.67 8.12
CA LEU A 295 20.59 20.92 7.99
C LEU A 295 19.70 21.23 9.19
N VAL A 296 18.41 21.38 8.92
CA VAL A 296 17.38 21.52 9.96
C VAL A 296 16.47 20.30 9.88
N CYS A 297 16.63 19.33 10.78
CA CYS A 297 15.57 18.36 11.08
C CYS A 297 14.85 18.85 12.34
N ASN A 298 13.54 19.07 12.26
CA ASN A 298 12.76 19.42 13.45
C ASN A 298 11.76 18.29 13.78
N SER A 299 11.82 17.80 15.02
CA SER A 299 10.66 17.81 15.94
C SER A 299 10.73 18.91 17.02
N THR A 300 11.90 19.52 17.25
CA THR A 300 12.13 20.60 18.22
C THR A 300 13.15 21.68 17.80
N GLY A 301 13.81 21.56 16.63
CA GLY A 301 14.72 22.60 16.11
C GLY A 301 16.20 22.45 16.47
N GLU A 302 16.75 21.23 16.49
CA GLU A 302 18.20 21.00 16.55
C GLU A 302 18.82 20.76 15.17
N VAL A 303 20.06 21.23 15.02
CA VAL A 303 20.85 21.27 13.77
C VAL A 303 21.57 19.94 13.57
N VAL A 304 21.42 19.32 12.39
CA VAL A 304 22.26 18.21 11.96
C VAL A 304 23.21 18.76 10.89
N SER A 305 24.51 18.52 11.00
CA SER A 305 25.50 19.03 10.04
C SER A 305 25.68 18.09 8.85
N GLY A 306 25.69 18.61 7.62
CA GLY A 306 26.11 17.87 6.43
C GLY A 306 27.58 18.12 6.09
N LEU A 307 28.30 17.10 5.61
CA LEU A 307 29.68 17.22 5.11
C LEU A 307 29.68 17.29 3.57
N THR A 308 30.31 18.34 3.03
CA THR A 308 30.63 18.43 1.60
C THR A 308 31.95 17.71 1.31
N THR A 309 31.97 16.91 0.24
CA THR A 309 33.20 16.37 -0.34
C THR A 309 33.36 16.89 -1.77
N SER A 310 34.56 16.81 -2.33
CA SER A 310 34.86 17.25 -3.70
C SER A 310 34.00 16.58 -4.79
N ASN A 311 33.31 15.48 -4.47
CA ASN A 311 32.57 14.63 -5.41
C ASN A 311 31.06 14.52 -5.11
N GLY A 312 30.51 15.39 -4.25
CA GLY A 312 29.08 15.40 -3.89
C GLY A 312 28.81 15.62 -2.41
N ILE A 313 27.52 15.72 -2.06
CA ILE A 313 27.05 16.01 -0.70
C ILE A 313 26.61 14.68 -0.05
N ILE A 314 27.20 14.30 1.08
CA ILE A 314 26.73 13.14 1.86
C ILE A 314 25.78 13.64 2.94
N ILE A 315 24.51 13.26 2.86
CA ILE A 315 23.51 13.59 3.87
C ILE A 315 23.10 12.30 4.58
N SER A 316 23.45 12.19 5.87
CA SER A 316 22.93 11.15 6.75
C SER A 316 21.76 11.74 7.53
N LEU A 317 20.56 11.19 7.35
CA LEU A 317 19.35 11.66 8.01
C LEU A 317 18.87 10.62 9.00
N ASP A 318 18.72 11.04 10.26
CA ASP A 318 18.06 10.24 11.30
C ASP A 318 16.60 10.71 11.47
N CYS A 319 15.88 10.82 10.35
CA CYS A 319 14.52 11.36 10.31
C CYS A 319 13.60 10.30 9.64
N PRO A 320 12.90 9.44 10.42
CA PRO A 320 12.06 8.38 9.89
C PRO A 320 10.80 8.95 9.19
N ASN A 321 10.45 8.37 8.04
CA ASN A 321 9.26 8.74 7.24
C ASN A 321 9.29 10.21 6.82
N SER A 322 10.40 10.69 6.24
CA SER A 322 10.51 12.07 5.79
C SER A 322 10.63 12.12 4.27
N MET A 323 9.98 13.11 3.67
CA MET A 323 10.27 13.49 2.29
C MET A 323 11.36 14.56 2.32
N VAL A 324 12.45 14.30 1.61
CA VAL A 324 13.60 15.19 1.53
C VAL A 324 13.57 15.87 0.19
N THR A 325 13.47 17.19 0.18
CA THR A 325 13.57 18.00 -1.02
C THR A 325 14.92 18.69 -1.05
N ALA A 326 15.77 18.36 -2.02
CA ALA A 326 17.05 19.02 -2.26
C ALA A 326 16.93 20.04 -3.39
N THR A 327 17.53 21.23 -3.22
CA THR A 327 17.60 22.27 -4.28
C THR A 327 19.04 22.72 -4.52
N CYS A 328 19.51 22.62 -5.77
CA CYS A 328 20.84 23.05 -6.25
C CYS A 328 20.80 24.50 -6.78
N ASN A 329 21.03 25.52 -5.94
CA ASN A 329 21.11 26.95 -6.34
C ASN A 329 22.53 27.46 -6.68
N ILE A 330 23.21 26.96 -7.74
CA ILE A 330 24.68 27.24 -7.95
C ILE A 330 24.86 28.43 -8.90
N THR A 331 25.53 29.47 -8.41
CA THR A 331 25.91 30.65 -9.19
C THR A 331 27.35 30.49 -9.75
N PRO A 332 27.60 30.76 -11.05
CA PRO A 332 26.67 31.26 -12.06
C PRO A 332 25.87 30.16 -12.78
N SER A 333 24.74 30.62 -13.29
CA SER A 333 23.57 29.96 -13.86
C SER A 333 23.79 29.44 -15.28
N ILE A 334 24.16 28.17 -15.43
CA ILE A 334 23.85 27.40 -16.63
C ILE A 334 23.23 26.09 -16.11
N TYR A 335 22.10 25.71 -16.71
CA TYR A 335 21.13 24.70 -16.28
C TYR A 335 21.74 23.54 -15.49
N ARG A 336 21.11 23.20 -14.36
CA ARG A 336 21.63 22.22 -13.41
C ARG A 336 20.59 21.16 -13.13
N VAL A 337 21.06 19.94 -13.23
CA VAL A 337 20.28 18.73 -13.07
C VAL A 337 20.86 17.94 -11.90
N ILE A 338 19.98 17.30 -11.15
CA ILE A 338 20.39 16.23 -10.25
C ILE A 338 20.56 15.02 -11.14
N ASP A 339 21.76 14.42 -11.24
CA ASP A 339 22.06 13.27 -12.13
C ASP A 339 22.11 11.91 -11.41
N GLY A 340 21.50 11.87 -10.23
CA GLY A 340 21.23 10.65 -9.51
C GLY A 340 21.41 10.83 -8.03
N PHE A 341 21.11 9.77 -7.30
CA PHE A 341 21.43 9.69 -5.90
C PHE A 341 21.97 8.33 -5.49
N ASP A 342 22.93 8.33 -4.56
CA ASP A 342 23.28 7.11 -3.84
C ASP A 342 22.31 6.92 -2.69
N ARG A 343 21.78 5.70 -2.55
CA ARG A 343 21.04 5.27 -1.36
C ARG A 343 21.81 4.16 -0.66
N THR A 344 22.20 4.36 0.60
CA THR A 344 22.79 3.31 1.42
C THR A 344 21.76 2.72 2.37
N VAL A 345 21.49 1.42 2.25
CA VAL A 345 20.60 0.66 3.14
C VAL A 345 21.41 -0.47 3.78
N ASN A 346 21.52 -0.51 5.11
CA ASN A 346 22.28 -1.55 5.85
C ASN A 346 23.73 -1.72 5.35
N GLY A 347 24.40 -0.62 4.99
CA GLY A 347 25.78 -0.63 4.47
C GLY A 347 25.91 -0.96 2.98
N ASN A 348 24.83 -1.30 2.29
CA ASN A 348 24.81 -1.52 0.84
C ASN A 348 24.40 -0.24 0.12
N THR A 349 25.31 0.34 -0.66
CA THR A 349 25.07 1.54 -1.45
C THR A 349 24.61 1.17 -2.85
N GLN A 350 23.46 1.68 -3.26
CA GLN A 350 22.95 1.59 -4.61
C GLN A 350 22.95 2.97 -5.25
N TYR A 351 23.62 3.09 -6.41
CA TYR A 351 23.50 4.26 -7.27
C TYR A 351 22.19 4.17 -8.05
N LEU A 352 21.35 5.19 -7.93
CA LEU A 352 20.11 5.33 -8.69
C LEU A 352 20.30 6.46 -9.70
N PRO A 353 20.64 6.14 -10.96
CA PRO A 353 20.79 7.15 -12.00
C PRO A 353 19.43 7.80 -12.27
N TYR A 354 19.38 9.13 -12.14
CA TYR A 354 18.18 9.90 -12.42
C TYR A 354 18.60 11.31 -12.79
N THR A 355 18.19 11.80 -13.96
CA THR A 355 18.50 13.16 -14.41
C THR A 355 17.25 14.03 -14.26
N SER A 356 17.17 14.84 -13.20
CA SER A 356 16.08 15.81 -13.01
C SER A 356 16.27 17.01 -13.93
N THR A 357 15.25 17.40 -14.70
CA THR A 357 15.31 18.63 -15.52
C THR A 357 15.21 19.91 -14.70
N THR A 358 14.98 19.80 -13.39
CA THR A 358 14.86 20.92 -12.46
C THR A 358 15.99 20.93 -11.44
N ALA A 359 16.35 22.14 -10.99
CA ALA A 359 17.33 22.33 -9.92
C ALA A 359 16.83 21.86 -8.54
N THR A 360 15.58 21.40 -8.44
CA THR A 360 14.97 20.82 -7.24
C THR A 360 14.55 19.39 -7.53
N ASP A 361 14.77 18.49 -6.57
CA ASP A 361 14.26 17.12 -6.60
C ASP A 361 13.89 16.66 -5.19
N SER A 362 12.96 15.73 -5.08
CA SER A 362 12.49 15.19 -3.81
C SER A 362 12.60 13.68 -3.78
N VAL A 363 13.23 13.14 -2.74
CA VAL A 363 13.31 11.70 -2.50
C VAL A 363 12.74 11.35 -1.14
N PHE A 364 12.08 10.20 -1.06
CA PHE A 364 11.64 9.65 0.21
C PHE A 364 12.81 8.97 0.92
N VAL A 365 13.01 9.27 2.21
CA VAL A 365 14.10 8.69 3.01
C VAL A 365 13.57 8.02 4.28
N ASN A 366 14.20 6.91 4.67
CA ASN A 366 13.97 6.24 5.94
C ASN A 366 15.10 6.52 6.94
N ALA A 367 14.87 6.30 8.24
CA ALA A 367 15.91 6.43 9.25
C ALA A 367 17.05 5.43 8.98
N GLY A 368 18.28 5.95 8.90
CA GLY A 368 19.49 5.19 8.54
C GLY A 368 19.80 5.19 7.03
N ASP A 369 18.92 5.73 6.19
CA ASP A 369 19.24 5.97 4.78
C ASP A 369 20.26 7.13 4.69
N THR A 370 21.30 6.92 3.90
CA THR A 370 22.17 8.01 3.45
C THR A 370 21.81 8.33 2.01
N VAL A 371 21.53 9.60 1.73
CA VAL A 371 21.27 10.08 0.36
C VAL A 371 22.40 11.00 -0.07
N ARG A 372 22.97 10.74 -1.24
CA ARG A 372 23.93 11.63 -1.89
C ARG A 372 23.31 12.22 -3.15
N TYR A 373 23.14 13.54 -3.23
CA TYR A 373 22.72 14.19 -4.48
C TYR A 373 23.93 14.61 -5.30
N HIS A 374 23.88 14.34 -6.60
CA HIS A 374 24.89 14.80 -7.57
C HIS A 374 24.36 16.00 -8.35
N CYS A 375 24.75 17.22 -7.94
CA CYS A 375 24.49 18.43 -8.73
C CYS A 375 25.59 18.55 -9.81
N VAL A 376 25.22 18.46 -11.09
CA VAL A 376 26.15 18.70 -12.21
C VAL A 376 25.79 19.99 -12.95
N ALA A 377 26.77 20.64 -13.55
CA ALA A 377 26.51 21.64 -14.58
C ALA A 377 26.22 20.88 -15.87
N SER A 378 25.09 21.15 -16.54
CA SER A 378 24.92 20.68 -17.92
C SER A 378 25.70 21.60 -18.85
N ASP A 379 26.53 21.04 -19.72
CA ASP A 379 27.20 21.78 -20.81
C ASP A 379 26.20 22.30 -21.85
#